data_AF-A0A1I7IS56-F1
#
_entry.id   AF-A0A1I7IS56-F1
#
_cell.length_a   1.000
_cell.length_b   1.000
_cell.length_c   1.000
_cell.angle_alpha   90.00
_cell.angle_beta   90.00
_cell.angle_gamma   90.00
#
_symmetry.space_group_name_H-M   'P 1'
#
loop_
_entity.id
_entity.type
_entity.pdbx_description
1 polymer ?
#
loop_
_entity_poly.entity_id
_entity_poly.type
_entity_poly.pdbx_seq_one_letter_code
_entity_poly.pdbx_strand_id
1 'polypeptide(L)'
;MALQMTHLAVAFKVAEILGIEDNRAEYILGSVAPDSVWFSDAYLEKKIHSHSFENCGPWGDTQDYGNWLLNIEAFWKKYVVNEKDAQTRAFLTGMCVHNLTDYWYDLMVWSALKRKMIPPMTFDKFKEKYYPEAQCLDKWLFKNFYGAKEILKLLRESKETDFEDFVTADNQVEMKDVLIGDRFNIEGTVDASSNKIFTASMLSQFIDEATDKICEQIRNY
;
A
#
# COMPACT_ATOMS: atom_id res chain seq x y z
N MET A 1 5.31 6.66 1.96
CA MET A 1 4.29 5.62 1.71
C MET A 1 4.10 5.44 0.22
N ALA A 2 3.82 4.21 -0.17
CA ALA A 2 3.60 3.82 -1.55
C ALA A 2 2.27 4.42 -2.06
N LEU A 3 2.05 4.35 -3.37
CA LEU A 3 0.77 4.72 -3.96
C LEU A 3 -0.08 3.47 -4.21
N GLN A 4 -1.38 3.67 -4.43
CA GLN A 4 -2.40 2.63 -4.35
C GLN A 4 -2.15 1.47 -5.32
N MET A 5 -1.70 1.73 -6.56
CA MET A 5 -1.40 0.65 -7.49
C MET A 5 -0.20 -0.19 -7.05
N THR A 6 0.75 0.43 -6.36
CA THR A 6 1.92 -0.28 -5.80
C THR A 6 1.48 -1.25 -4.71
N HIS A 7 0.61 -0.82 -3.79
CA HIS A 7 0.02 -1.71 -2.79
C HIS A 7 -0.73 -2.88 -3.43
N LEU A 8 -1.60 -2.58 -4.40
CA LEU A 8 -2.39 -3.59 -5.09
C LEU A 8 -1.52 -4.59 -5.86
N ALA A 9 -0.46 -4.13 -6.53
CA ALA A 9 0.45 -5.00 -7.28
C ALA A 9 1.25 -5.93 -6.34
N VAL A 10 1.80 -5.39 -5.24
CA VAL A 10 2.50 -6.19 -4.23
C VAL A 10 1.55 -7.20 -3.61
N ALA A 11 0.37 -6.77 -3.16
CA ALA A 11 -0.61 -7.66 -2.56
C ALA A 11 -1.04 -8.77 -3.51
N PHE A 12 -1.27 -8.46 -4.79
CA PHE A 12 -1.63 -9.44 -5.81
C PHE A 12 -0.55 -10.52 -5.98
N LYS A 13 0.73 -10.13 -6.04
CA LYS A 13 1.86 -11.08 -6.13
C LYS A 13 2.03 -11.91 -4.85
N VAL A 14 1.89 -11.29 -3.68
CA VAL A 14 1.94 -11.99 -2.39
C VAL A 14 0.84 -13.06 -2.33
N ALA A 15 -0.38 -12.74 -2.78
CA ALA A 15 -1.47 -13.71 -2.83
C ALA A 15 -1.14 -14.91 -3.75
N GLU A 16 -0.51 -14.68 -4.90
CA GLU A 16 -0.10 -15.78 -5.79
C GLU A 16 0.98 -16.68 -5.17
N ILE A 17 1.97 -16.09 -4.49
CA ILE A 17 3.08 -16.84 -3.88
C ILE A 17 2.64 -17.60 -2.62
N LEU A 18 1.71 -17.04 -1.85
CA LEU A 18 1.18 -17.66 -0.64
C LEU A 18 -0.04 -18.57 -0.91
N GLY A 19 -0.58 -18.58 -2.12
CA GLY A 19 -1.74 -19.39 -2.47
C GLY A 19 -3.06 -18.90 -1.85
N ILE A 20 -3.23 -17.58 -1.73
CA ILE A 20 -4.46 -16.96 -1.20
C ILE A 20 -5.51 -16.94 -2.32
N GLU A 21 -6.33 -18.00 -2.37
CA GLU A 21 -7.41 -18.15 -3.36
C GLU A 21 -8.78 -17.73 -2.79
N ASP A 22 -9.08 -18.15 -1.56
CA ASP A 22 -10.36 -17.86 -0.90
C ASP A 22 -10.42 -16.41 -0.40
N ASN A 23 -11.58 -15.77 -0.58
CA ASN A 23 -11.85 -14.38 -0.16
C ASN A 23 -10.80 -13.37 -0.69
N ARG A 24 -10.28 -13.64 -1.90
CA ARG A 24 -9.25 -12.82 -2.53
C ARG A 24 -9.73 -11.38 -2.79
N ALA A 25 -11.04 -11.18 -2.98
CA ALA A 25 -11.63 -9.86 -3.14
C ALA A 25 -11.42 -9.01 -1.88
N GLU A 26 -11.74 -9.55 -0.70
CA GLU A 26 -11.57 -8.87 0.57
C GLU A 26 -10.11 -8.69 0.95
N TYR A 27 -9.24 -9.65 0.62
CA TYR A 27 -7.80 -9.48 0.77
C TYR A 27 -7.28 -8.29 -0.06
N ILE A 28 -7.69 -8.16 -1.32
CA ILE A 28 -7.30 -7.03 -2.16
C ILE A 28 -7.87 -5.72 -1.63
N LEU A 29 -9.11 -5.68 -1.17
CA LEU A 29 -9.68 -4.50 -0.52
C LEU A 29 -8.87 -4.11 0.73
N GLY A 30 -8.54 -5.08 1.58
CA GLY A 30 -7.71 -4.88 2.76
C GLY A 30 -6.35 -4.25 2.44
N SER A 31 -5.78 -4.56 1.27
CA SER A 31 -4.49 -3.98 0.83
C SER A 31 -4.53 -2.49 0.48
N VAL A 32 -5.72 -1.88 0.39
CA VAL A 32 -5.90 -0.43 0.18
C VAL A 32 -6.81 0.22 1.23
N ALA A 33 -7.47 -0.57 2.08
CA ALA A 33 -8.36 -0.08 3.12
C ALA A 33 -7.66 0.89 4.10
N PRO A 34 -6.39 0.71 4.52
CA PRO A 34 -5.72 1.69 5.38
C PRO A 34 -5.63 3.10 4.76
N ASP A 35 -5.54 3.21 3.44
CA ASP A 35 -5.49 4.48 2.73
C ASP A 35 -6.85 5.18 2.66
N SER A 36 -7.96 4.44 2.83
CA SER A 36 -9.32 5.00 2.76
C SER A 36 -9.58 6.08 3.80
N VAL A 37 -8.82 6.10 4.90
CA VAL A 37 -8.87 7.12 5.94
C VAL A 37 -8.67 8.54 5.43
N TRP A 38 -8.13 8.70 4.20
CA TRP A 38 -8.12 9.97 3.46
C TRP A 38 -9.46 10.70 3.44
N PHE A 39 -10.57 9.96 3.42
CA PHE A 39 -11.92 10.52 3.40
C PHE A 39 -12.49 10.83 4.80
N SER A 40 -11.68 10.69 5.86
CA SER A 40 -12.12 10.95 7.24
C SER A 40 -11.71 12.32 7.75
N ASP A 41 -12.59 12.94 8.56
CA ASP A 41 -12.33 14.22 9.24
C ASP A 41 -11.10 14.18 10.19
N ALA A 42 -10.80 13.01 10.77
CA ALA A 42 -9.63 12.78 11.63
C ALA A 42 -8.46 12.13 10.87
N TYR A 43 -8.22 12.59 9.64
CA TYR A 43 -7.30 11.95 8.69
C TYR A 43 -5.96 11.53 9.30
N LEU A 44 -5.20 12.45 9.91
CA LEU A 44 -3.83 12.16 10.34
C LEU A 44 -3.77 11.12 11.47
N GLU A 45 -4.65 11.21 12.45
CA GLU A 45 -4.72 10.26 13.57
C GLU A 45 -5.08 8.86 13.04
N LYS A 46 -6.15 8.77 12.23
CA LYS A 46 -6.57 7.51 11.61
C LYS A 46 -5.53 6.97 10.65
N LYS A 47 -4.75 7.83 9.99
CA LYS A 47 -3.63 7.44 9.12
C LYS A 47 -2.51 6.79 9.92
N ILE A 48 -2.13 7.35 11.06
CA ILE A 48 -1.15 6.72 11.95
C ILE A 48 -1.64 5.34 12.38
N HIS A 49 -2.91 5.24 12.80
CA HIS A 49 -3.46 4.00 13.32
C HIS A 49 -3.62 2.91 12.25
N SER A 50 -4.15 3.27 11.08
CA SER A 50 -4.37 2.32 9.99
C SER A 50 -3.08 1.74 9.42
N HIS A 51 -1.95 2.43 9.59
CA HIS A 51 -0.64 2.01 9.09
C HIS A 51 0.28 1.41 10.17
N SER A 52 -0.25 1.16 11.38
CA SER A 52 0.52 0.65 12.52
C SER A 52 1.74 1.53 12.87
N PHE A 53 1.62 2.85 12.73
CA PHE A 53 2.73 3.80 12.81
C PHE A 53 2.85 4.50 14.18
N GLU A 54 2.22 3.95 15.21
CA GLU A 54 2.22 4.54 16.56
C GLU A 54 3.63 4.56 17.14
N ASN A 55 4.05 5.73 17.61
CA ASN A 55 5.37 5.94 18.23
C ASN A 55 6.57 5.67 17.30
N CYS A 56 6.38 5.75 15.97
CA CYS A 56 7.45 5.54 14.98
C CYS A 56 8.15 6.84 14.52
N GLY A 57 7.74 7.99 15.06
CA GLY A 57 8.16 9.33 14.65
C GLY A 57 7.02 10.12 13.98
N PRO A 58 7.30 11.31 13.43
CA PRO A 58 6.34 12.05 12.63
C PRO A 58 5.97 11.30 11.34
N TRP A 59 4.70 11.38 10.93
CA TRP A 59 4.26 10.80 9.65
C TRP A 59 5.09 11.35 8.48
N GLY A 60 5.67 10.45 7.68
CA GLY A 60 6.56 10.81 6.55
C GLY A 60 8.02 11.08 6.94
N ASP A 61 8.37 10.97 8.22
CA ASP A 61 9.73 11.04 8.74
C ASP A 61 9.95 9.94 9.80
N THR A 62 10.00 8.68 9.35
CA THR A 62 10.19 7.51 10.22
C THR A 62 11.51 7.62 11.00
N GLN A 63 11.42 7.48 12.32
CA GLN A 63 12.55 7.51 13.25
C GLN A 63 12.81 6.15 13.90
N ASP A 64 11.79 5.29 14.02
CA ASP A 64 11.92 3.96 14.61
C ASP A 64 11.25 2.88 13.73
N TYR A 65 12.03 2.28 12.85
CA TYR A 65 11.60 1.16 12.01
C TYR A 65 11.41 -0.14 12.80
N GLY A 66 12.13 -0.32 13.91
CA GLY A 66 11.99 -1.51 14.75
C GLY A 66 10.62 -1.53 15.41
N ASN A 67 10.21 -0.38 15.97
CA ASN A 67 8.89 -0.22 16.56
C ASN A 67 7.76 -0.37 15.52
N TRP A 68 7.94 0.18 14.31
CA TRP A 68 6.94 0.01 13.24
C TRP A 68 6.71 -1.47 12.91
N LEU A 69 7.79 -2.25 12.76
CA LEU A 69 7.67 -3.68 12.49
C LEU A 69 7.01 -4.44 13.66
N LEU A 70 7.32 -4.08 14.90
CA LEU A 70 6.67 -4.64 16.09
C LEU A 70 5.16 -4.33 16.13
N ASN A 71 4.75 -3.12 15.74
CA ASN A 71 3.33 -2.76 15.67
C ASN A 71 2.60 -3.58 14.61
N ILE A 72 3.22 -3.81 13.45
CA ILE A 72 2.64 -4.65 12.38
C ILE A 72 2.52 -6.11 12.85
N GLU A 73 3.54 -6.64 13.52
CA GLU A 73 3.50 -7.99 14.09
C GLU A 73 2.44 -8.10 15.20
N ALA A 74 2.28 -7.07 16.03
CA ALA A 74 1.24 -7.01 17.04
C ALA A 74 -0.16 -6.98 16.41
N PHE A 75 -0.35 -6.24 15.32
CA PHE A 75 -1.58 -6.26 14.54
C PHE A 75 -1.90 -7.67 14.04
N TRP A 76 -0.91 -8.36 13.44
CA TRP A 76 -1.08 -9.73 12.96
C TRP A 76 -1.53 -10.68 14.08
N LYS A 77 -0.80 -10.68 15.21
CA LYS A 77 -1.10 -11.55 16.36
C LYS A 77 -2.47 -11.26 16.97
N LYS A 78 -2.84 -9.98 17.07
CA LYS A 78 -4.10 -9.55 17.67
C LYS A 78 -5.30 -9.88 16.78
N TYR A 79 -5.21 -9.54 15.50
CA TYR A 79 -6.37 -9.52 14.61
C TYR A 79 -6.40 -10.66 13.60
N VAL A 80 -5.27 -11.15 13.09
CA VAL A 80 -5.27 -12.15 12.02
C VAL A 80 -5.28 -13.58 12.57
N VAL A 81 -4.38 -13.90 13.51
CA VAL A 81 -4.17 -15.27 14.01
C VAL A 81 -5.43 -15.88 14.62
N ASN A 82 -6.22 -15.08 15.34
CA ASN A 82 -7.38 -15.54 16.08
C ASN A 82 -8.71 -15.31 15.35
N GLU A 83 -8.71 -14.72 14.15
CA GLU A 83 -9.92 -14.46 13.39
C GLU A 83 -10.46 -15.76 12.80
N LYS A 84 -11.72 -16.07 13.12
CA LYS A 84 -12.39 -17.29 12.70
C LYS A 84 -13.09 -17.10 11.36
N ASP A 85 -13.63 -15.92 11.11
CA ASP A 85 -14.28 -15.60 9.86
C ASP A 85 -13.23 -15.49 8.74
N ALA A 86 -13.35 -16.35 7.73
CA ALA A 86 -12.34 -16.43 6.67
C ALA A 86 -12.29 -15.18 5.79
N GLN A 87 -13.42 -14.48 5.64
CA GLN A 87 -13.53 -13.26 4.84
C GLN A 87 -12.86 -12.09 5.58
N THR A 88 -13.20 -11.88 6.86
CA THR A 88 -12.54 -10.90 7.73
C THR A 88 -11.04 -11.19 7.87
N ARG A 89 -10.64 -12.46 8.04
CA ARG A 89 -9.22 -12.82 8.13
C ARG A 89 -8.47 -12.48 6.84
N ALA A 90 -9.07 -12.68 5.66
CA ALA A 90 -8.47 -12.30 4.39
C ALA A 90 -8.30 -10.77 4.28
N PHE A 91 -9.33 -10.00 4.65
CA PHE A 91 -9.26 -8.54 4.73
C PHE A 91 -8.12 -8.05 5.63
N LEU A 92 -8.05 -8.57 6.86
CA LEU A 92 -7.01 -8.21 7.84
C LEU A 92 -5.61 -8.62 7.37
N THR A 93 -5.49 -9.76 6.68
CA THR A 93 -4.24 -10.19 6.03
C THR A 93 -3.83 -9.16 4.97
N GLY A 94 -4.78 -8.66 4.17
CA GLY A 94 -4.55 -7.58 3.21
C GLY A 94 -4.05 -6.29 3.86
N MET A 95 -4.64 -5.89 4.99
CA MET A 95 -4.17 -4.71 5.76
C MET A 95 -2.74 -4.91 6.29
N CYS A 96 -2.39 -6.10 6.76
CA CYS A 96 -1.02 -6.40 7.17
C CYS A 96 -0.05 -6.24 5.98
N VAL A 97 -0.40 -6.77 4.80
CA VAL A 97 0.39 -6.61 3.57
C VAL A 97 0.51 -5.15 3.15
N HIS A 98 -0.54 -4.34 3.32
CA HIS A 98 -0.46 -2.89 3.10
C HIS A 98 0.64 -2.26 3.97
N ASN A 99 0.60 -2.51 5.28
CA ASN A 99 1.52 -1.89 6.23
C ASN A 99 2.97 -2.36 6.00
N LEU A 100 3.17 -3.64 5.68
CA LEU A 100 4.49 -4.14 5.29
C LEU A 100 4.98 -3.54 3.97
N THR A 101 4.09 -3.34 3.00
CA THR A 101 4.45 -2.67 1.74
C THR A 101 4.93 -1.26 2.01
N ASP A 102 4.24 -0.52 2.87
CA ASP A 102 4.63 0.84 3.24
C ASP A 102 5.94 0.90 4.01
N TYR A 103 6.15 -0.02 4.95
CA TYR A 103 7.40 -0.19 5.67
C TYR A 103 8.59 -0.38 4.71
N TRP A 104 8.47 -1.33 3.78
CA TRP A 104 9.54 -1.59 2.80
C TRP A 104 9.70 -0.44 1.82
N TYR A 105 8.61 0.19 1.40
CA TYR A 105 8.66 1.32 0.49
C TYR A 105 9.41 2.50 1.11
N ASP A 106 9.17 2.74 2.40
CA ASP A 106 9.87 3.80 3.13
C ASP A 106 11.38 3.54 3.17
N LEU A 107 11.80 2.31 3.49
CA LEU A 107 13.20 1.92 3.56
C LEU A 107 13.92 1.94 2.20
N MET A 108 13.29 1.35 1.19
CA MET A 108 13.92 1.04 -0.10
C MET A 108 13.78 2.16 -1.12
N VAL A 109 12.70 2.93 -1.05
CA VAL A 109 12.38 3.97 -2.03
C VAL A 109 12.47 5.35 -1.38
N TRP A 110 11.56 5.69 -0.46
CA TRP A 110 11.42 7.05 0.04
C TRP A 110 12.67 7.55 0.76
N SER A 111 13.10 6.87 1.82
CA SER A 111 14.25 7.26 2.62
C SER A 111 15.55 7.09 1.86
N ALA A 112 15.65 6.09 0.98
CA ALA A 112 16.81 5.91 0.10
C ALA A 112 16.98 7.08 -0.88
N LEU A 113 15.90 7.49 -1.55
CA LEU A 113 15.90 8.64 -2.45
C LEU A 113 16.11 9.95 -1.69
N LYS A 114 15.45 10.16 -0.56
CA LYS A 114 15.64 11.33 0.31
C LYS A 114 17.12 11.50 0.67
N ARG A 115 17.81 10.44 1.10
CA ARG A 115 19.25 10.45 1.41
C ARG A 115 20.14 10.74 0.20
N LYS A 116 19.75 10.29 -0.99
CA LYS A 116 20.52 10.50 -2.23
C LYS A 116 20.34 11.92 -2.78
N MET A 117 19.15 12.47 -2.68
CA MET A 117 18.79 13.75 -3.30
C MET A 117 19.04 14.95 -2.38
N ILE A 118 19.22 14.72 -1.08
CA ILE A 118 19.51 15.76 -0.07
C ILE A 118 20.93 15.54 0.48
N PRO A 119 21.81 16.57 0.52
CA PRO A 119 21.55 18.00 0.30
C PRO A 119 21.59 18.56 -1.14
N PRO A 120 21.83 17.81 -2.25
CA PRO A 120 21.81 18.39 -3.59
C PRO A 120 20.56 19.24 -3.92
N MET A 121 19.42 18.95 -3.28
CA MET A 121 18.27 19.85 -3.20
C MET A 121 17.67 19.91 -1.78
N THR A 122 16.78 20.88 -1.55
CA THR A 122 15.99 20.97 -0.32
C THR A 122 14.92 19.88 -0.27
N PHE A 123 14.42 19.57 0.93
CA PHE A 123 13.35 18.58 1.10
C PHE A 123 12.07 18.95 0.33
N ASP A 124 11.68 20.22 0.29
CA ASP A 124 10.51 20.66 -0.47
C ASP A 124 10.71 20.50 -1.99
N LYS A 125 11.88 20.87 -2.52
CA LYS A 125 12.21 20.65 -3.94
C LYS A 125 12.26 19.17 -4.30
N PHE A 126 12.68 18.31 -3.37
CA PHE A 126 12.62 16.87 -3.55
C PHE A 126 11.17 16.40 -3.68
N LYS A 127 10.28 16.78 -2.75
CA LYS A 127 8.85 16.45 -2.81
C LYS A 127 8.19 16.94 -4.11
N GLU A 128 8.44 18.19 -4.50
CA GLU A 128 7.90 18.80 -5.72
C GLU A 128 8.24 18.01 -6.99
N LYS A 129 9.41 17.35 -7.03
CA LYS A 129 9.82 16.52 -8.16
C LYS A 129 9.37 15.06 -8.02
N TYR A 130 9.43 14.54 -6.79
CA TYR A 130 9.14 13.15 -6.51
C TYR A 130 7.67 12.80 -6.72
N TYR A 131 6.74 13.59 -6.16
CA TYR A 131 5.32 13.21 -6.17
C TYR A 131 4.72 13.14 -7.59
N PRO A 132 5.01 14.07 -8.52
CA PRO A 132 4.57 13.93 -9.91
C PRO A 132 5.12 12.67 -10.58
N GLU A 133 6.39 12.33 -10.34
CA GLU A 133 7.00 11.10 -10.87
C GLU A 133 6.35 9.84 -10.29
N ALA A 134 6.11 9.81 -8.98
CA ALA A 134 5.41 8.71 -8.31
C ALA A 134 3.97 8.55 -8.82
N GLN A 135 3.23 9.64 -8.98
CA GLN A 135 1.87 9.61 -9.55
C GLN A 135 1.84 9.14 -11.00
N CYS A 136 2.82 9.55 -11.82
CA CYS A 136 3.00 9.04 -13.18
C CYS A 136 3.25 7.53 -13.16
N LEU A 137 4.09 7.06 -12.24
CA LEU A 137 4.39 5.63 -12.09
C LEU A 137 3.21 4.80 -11.59
N ASP A 138 2.37 5.33 -10.71
CA ASP A 138 1.15 4.66 -10.23
C ASP A 138 0.23 4.32 -11.41
N LYS A 139 0.05 5.30 -12.31
CA LYS A 139 -0.71 5.16 -13.56
C LYS A 139 -0.01 4.24 -14.56
N TRP A 140 1.30 4.38 -14.73
CA TRP A 140 2.09 3.52 -15.60
C TRP A 140 2.02 2.06 -15.15
N LEU A 141 2.15 1.80 -13.86
CA LEU A 141 2.07 0.46 -13.28
C LEU A 141 0.72 -0.16 -13.57
N PHE A 142 -0.38 0.57 -13.39
CA PHE A 142 -1.72 0.07 -13.73
C PHE A 142 -1.82 -0.38 -15.19
N LYS A 143 -1.21 0.34 -16.13
CA LYS A 143 -1.24 -0.01 -17.56
C LYS A 143 -0.35 -1.20 -17.93
N ASN A 144 0.69 -1.48 -17.14
CA ASN A 144 1.73 -2.45 -17.48
C ASN A 144 1.76 -3.69 -16.57
N PHE A 145 1.04 -3.69 -15.44
CA PHE A 145 0.97 -4.82 -14.53
C PHE A 145 -0.03 -5.87 -15.03
N TYR A 146 0.40 -7.13 -15.13
CA TYR A 146 -0.40 -8.22 -15.68
C TYR A 146 -1.71 -8.48 -14.91
N GLY A 147 -1.70 -8.28 -13.58
CA GLY A 147 -2.85 -8.49 -12.71
C GLY A 147 -3.82 -7.30 -12.63
N ALA A 148 -3.56 -6.17 -13.30
CA ALA A 148 -4.30 -4.92 -13.07
C ALA A 148 -5.81 -5.03 -13.33
N LYS A 149 -6.22 -5.75 -14.38
CA LYS A 149 -7.64 -5.96 -14.69
C LYS A 149 -8.35 -6.82 -13.64
N GLU A 150 -7.68 -7.89 -13.18
CA GLU A 150 -8.23 -8.77 -12.16
C GLU A 150 -8.32 -8.05 -10.81
N ILE A 151 -7.33 -7.25 -10.46
CA ILE A 151 -7.37 -6.37 -9.28
C ILE A 151 -8.62 -5.48 -9.29
N LEU A 152 -8.92 -4.80 -10.40
CA LEU A 152 -10.12 -3.96 -10.48
C LEU A 152 -11.41 -4.77 -10.39
N LYS A 153 -11.44 -5.99 -10.91
CA LYS A 153 -12.58 -6.88 -10.76
C LYS A 153 -12.77 -7.28 -9.29
N LEU A 154 -11.70 -7.72 -8.63
CA LEU A 154 -11.70 -8.08 -7.21
C LEU A 154 -12.12 -6.92 -6.32
N LEU A 155 -11.65 -5.70 -6.58
CA LEU A 155 -12.11 -4.50 -5.86
C LEU A 155 -13.60 -4.22 -6.07
N ARG A 156 -14.16 -4.43 -7.27
CA ARG A 156 -15.60 -4.28 -7.50
C ARG A 156 -16.41 -5.32 -6.73
N GLU A 157 -15.91 -6.55 -6.67
CA GLU A 157 -16.59 -7.70 -6.04
C GLU A 157 -16.45 -7.72 -4.51
N SER A 158 -15.41 -7.08 -3.97
CA SER A 158 -15.14 -7.07 -2.53
C SER A 158 -16.21 -6.32 -1.76
N LYS A 159 -16.60 -6.88 -0.62
CA LYS A 159 -17.52 -6.24 0.33
C LYS A 159 -16.78 -5.36 1.33
N GLU A 160 -17.21 -4.11 1.45
CA GLU A 160 -16.72 -3.16 2.43
C GLU A 160 -17.13 -3.58 3.84
N THR A 161 -16.25 -3.31 4.81
CA THR A 161 -16.47 -3.69 6.20
C THR A 161 -15.84 -2.66 7.13
N ASP A 162 -16.52 -2.33 8.22
CA ASP A 162 -15.91 -1.53 9.27
C ASP A 162 -14.85 -2.35 10.00
N PHE A 163 -13.71 -1.71 10.28
CA PHE A 163 -12.67 -2.23 11.13
C PHE A 163 -12.24 -1.17 12.14
N GLU A 164 -12.54 -1.46 13.41
CA GLU A 164 -12.37 -0.54 14.53
C GLU A 164 -13.05 0.82 14.20
N ASP A 165 -12.55 1.93 14.73
CA ASP A 165 -13.10 3.28 14.50
C ASP A 165 -12.39 4.06 13.38
N PHE A 166 -11.33 3.49 12.81
CA PHE A 166 -10.44 4.20 11.88
C PHE A 166 -10.57 3.76 10.42
N VAL A 167 -10.86 2.49 10.11
CA VAL A 167 -11.15 2.03 8.74
C VAL A 167 -12.64 1.76 8.61
N THR A 168 -13.38 2.65 7.95
CA THR A 168 -14.85 2.54 7.81
C THR A 168 -15.25 2.05 6.43
N ALA A 169 -16.40 1.39 6.35
CA ALA A 169 -16.98 0.93 5.09
C ALA A 169 -17.26 2.10 4.13
N ASP A 170 -17.80 3.21 4.65
CA ASP A 170 -18.09 4.40 3.83
C ASP A 170 -16.83 4.97 3.16
N ASN A 171 -15.71 5.05 3.91
CA ASN A 171 -14.45 5.51 3.34
C ASN A 171 -13.90 4.54 2.28
N GLN A 172 -14.14 3.23 2.45
CA GLN A 172 -13.74 2.22 1.48
C GLN A 172 -14.56 2.32 0.19
N VAL A 173 -15.86 2.61 0.27
CA VAL A 173 -16.70 2.89 -0.89
C VAL A 173 -16.12 4.05 -1.69
N GLU A 174 -15.85 5.18 -1.03
CA GLU A 174 -15.25 6.36 -1.67
C GLU A 174 -13.87 6.06 -2.28
N MET A 175 -13.03 5.30 -1.57
CA MET A 175 -11.74 4.85 -2.10
C MET A 175 -11.92 4.00 -3.36
N LYS A 176 -12.82 3.02 -3.35
CA LYS A 176 -13.09 2.17 -4.51
C LYS A 176 -13.58 3.00 -5.70
N ASP A 177 -14.51 3.92 -5.47
CA ASP A 177 -15.06 4.79 -6.51
C ASP A 177 -13.97 5.67 -7.14
N VAL A 178 -13.08 6.27 -6.33
CA VAL A 178 -11.94 7.05 -6.83
C VAL A 178 -10.95 6.18 -7.59
N LEU A 179 -10.60 5.00 -7.09
CA LEU A 179 -9.63 4.13 -7.76
C LEU A 179 -10.16 3.62 -9.11
N ILE A 180 -11.41 3.16 -9.13
CA ILE A 180 -12.01 2.48 -10.28
C ILE A 180 -12.57 3.47 -11.29
N GLY A 181 -13.25 4.53 -10.82
CA GLY A 181 -13.97 5.48 -11.66
C GLY A 181 -13.11 6.61 -12.21
N ASP A 182 -12.07 7.02 -11.48
CA ASP A 182 -11.22 8.15 -11.85
C ASP A 182 -9.76 7.73 -12.05
N ARG A 183 -9.06 7.34 -10.99
CA ARG A 183 -7.60 7.19 -10.99
C ARG A 183 -7.09 6.17 -12.00
N PHE A 184 -7.73 5.01 -12.10
CA PHE A 184 -7.36 3.93 -13.03
C PHE A 184 -8.29 3.81 -14.23
N ASN A 185 -9.16 4.81 -14.43
CA ASN A 185 -9.95 4.94 -15.65
C ASN A 185 -9.14 5.68 -16.73
N ILE A 186 -8.06 5.04 -17.19
CA ILE A 186 -7.05 5.67 -18.07
C ILE A 186 -7.13 5.11 -19.49
N GLU A 187 -7.47 5.97 -20.43
CA GLU A 187 -7.38 5.70 -21.87
C GLU A 187 -5.94 5.83 -22.37
N GLY A 188 -5.58 5.05 -23.41
CA GLY A 188 -4.27 5.10 -24.03
C GLY A 188 -3.12 4.53 -23.19
N THR A 189 -1.89 4.92 -23.55
CA THR A 189 -0.65 4.53 -22.87
C THR A 189 -0.18 5.64 -21.92
N VAL A 190 0.53 5.26 -20.86
CA VAL A 190 1.19 6.19 -19.94
C VAL A 190 2.69 6.04 -20.15
N ASP A 191 3.40 7.15 -20.33
CA ASP A 191 4.86 7.16 -20.50
C ASP A 191 5.56 7.67 -19.24
N ALA A 192 6.33 6.79 -18.60
CA ALA A 192 7.14 7.10 -17.43
C ALA A 192 8.65 7.21 -17.73
N SER A 193 9.05 7.22 -19.02
CA SER A 193 10.46 7.28 -19.43
C SER A 193 11.15 8.60 -19.09
N SER A 194 10.37 9.67 -18.86
CA SER A 194 10.87 10.99 -18.48
C SER A 194 11.21 11.13 -17.00
N ASN A 195 10.82 10.17 -16.16
CA ASN A 195 11.12 10.19 -14.73
C ASN A 195 12.63 10.06 -14.47
N LYS A 196 13.16 10.87 -13.56
CA LYS A 196 14.60 10.96 -13.27
C LYS A 196 14.95 10.56 -11.85
N ILE A 197 14.07 10.83 -10.88
CA ILE A 197 14.30 10.55 -9.47
C ILE A 197 13.81 9.15 -9.13
N PHE A 198 12.55 8.85 -9.48
CA PHE A 198 11.92 7.56 -9.23
C PHE A 198 11.46 6.98 -10.57
N THR A 199 12.18 5.95 -11.04
CA THR A 199 12.00 5.38 -12.38
C THR A 199 11.16 4.11 -12.35
N ALA A 200 10.64 3.70 -13.51
CA ALA A 200 9.90 2.45 -13.66
C ALA A 200 10.72 1.23 -13.21
N SER A 201 12.03 1.21 -13.52
CA SER A 201 12.92 0.13 -13.06
C SER A 201 13.02 0.05 -11.55
N MET A 202 13.06 1.20 -10.85
CA MET A 202 13.11 1.22 -9.39
C MET A 202 11.80 0.72 -8.78
N LEU A 203 10.66 1.09 -9.36
CA LEU A 203 9.35 0.59 -8.91
C LEU A 203 9.21 -0.92 -9.15
N SER A 204 9.59 -1.42 -10.33
CA SER A 204 9.56 -2.86 -10.62
C SER A 204 10.46 -3.64 -9.66
N GLN A 205 11.68 -3.17 -9.44
CA GLN A 205 12.60 -3.78 -8.47
C GLN A 205 12.00 -3.79 -7.05
N PHE A 206 11.40 -2.67 -6.63
CA PHE A 206 10.73 -2.60 -5.33
C PHE A 206 9.60 -3.63 -5.22
N ILE A 207 8.72 -3.73 -6.22
CA ILE A 207 7.61 -4.68 -6.19
C ILE A 207 8.11 -6.11 -6.04
N ASP A 208 9.14 -6.49 -6.80
CA ASP A 208 9.71 -7.84 -6.74
C ASP A 208 10.34 -8.14 -5.37
N GLU A 209 11.25 -7.28 -4.91
CA GLU A 209 11.97 -7.49 -3.66
C GLU A 209 11.06 -7.38 -2.42
N ALA A 210 10.11 -6.43 -2.41
CA ALA A 210 9.17 -6.28 -1.31
C ALA A 210 8.22 -7.48 -1.24
N THR A 211 7.75 -7.99 -2.38
CA THR A 211 6.91 -9.19 -2.43
C THR A 211 7.59 -10.37 -1.72
N ASP A 212 8.85 -10.65 -2.06
CA ASP A 212 9.59 -11.78 -1.49
C ASP A 212 9.77 -11.62 0.03
N LYS A 213 10.17 -10.42 0.47
CA LYS A 213 10.34 -10.09 1.90
C LYS A 213 9.05 -10.23 2.68
N ILE A 214 7.94 -9.74 2.13
CA ILE A 214 6.61 -9.82 2.76
C ILE A 214 6.16 -11.28 2.87
N CYS A 215 6.37 -12.09 1.82
CA CYS A 215 6.04 -13.51 1.87
C CYS A 215 6.85 -14.25 2.94
N GLU A 216 8.14 -13.94 3.08
CA GLU A 216 8.99 -14.50 4.14
C GLU A 216 8.50 -14.07 5.53
N GLN A 217 8.19 -12.79 5.73
CA GLN A 217 7.69 -12.27 7.01
C GLN A 217 6.36 -12.92 7.42
N ILE A 218 5.40 -12.99 6.51
CA ILE A 218 4.09 -13.60 6.79
C ILE A 218 4.21 -15.08 7.14
N ARG A 219 5.13 -15.82 6.49
CA ARG A 219 5.39 -17.24 6.83
C ARG A 219 6.02 -17.44 8.20
N ASN A 220 6.71 -16.42 8.71
CA ASN A 220 7.40 -16.45 9.99
C ASN A 220 6.57 -15.85 11.14
N TYR A 221 5.41 -15.28 10.84
CA TYR A 221 4.44 -14.84 11.84
C TYR A 221 3.57 -16.00 12.33
#